data_AF-A0A537WJD5-F1
#
_entry.id   AF-A0A537WJD5-F1
#
_cell.length_a   1.000
_cell.length_b   1.000
_cell.length_c   1.000
_cell.angle_alpha   90.00
_cell.angle_beta   90.00
_cell.angle_gamma   90.00
#
_symmetry.space_group_name_H-M   'P 1'
#
loop_
_entity.id
_entity.type
_entity.pdbx_description
1 polymer ?
#
loop_
_entity_poly.entity_id
_entity_poly.type
_entity_poly.pdbx_seq_one_letter_code
_entity_poly.pdbx_strand_id
1 'polypeptide(L)'
;MSGSRTSEDRATRIDLVALGALAAGLLAWYVGLFVVRGFAYPVGPDGPVYLWWTRLAGHDGLSAVSRPGVPAIALVLQGTLHLPLTAVLSAIECVLGAAVGLGAAALVRQPSGGAVRSPAGQSEPWATWVVAGMLAGTFAVHLAAGYLANLAFAALFLAAATALAVATSRGTVAAGLLLAAAGSAHPLFLLLGLPILALAAAQAWRTDRAEVRRVAAAAAAGCGVFGVAALALLAGPSPLSVITSRDGMLRRAGLTDVLRSAYLYRLVHRWTRYVEWASIPLAVYGLRETRGFVRRFLVAWGVVSLGGIVIGLATGLFPADRFITFGYVVPILAAFGLARLWRALATRRVVAAAATGGLVLAMVAGAFIAWARQEPFLSTSEVDAVAAAGRYASATGPGTPLLFTVNDRDATATFLATQAANVIRAALPPDRIRDAYVVVPPPAAGRPATTERIALARVTSRDAGDAIRAAGTPPLSFLLVPFDRADRPPLSMDEVADGVFVETGSTGTTLVPATSRPVDPLEPSSPGEILLATFAVLALLFVAGYGWAATFARDPVTRLALAPLCGMATLVLAGIAMERLGMPLTGSVGPTVVSASAGGGGYLVRFLLERRAGPKPSNEVHGEPR
;
A
#
# COMPACT_ATOMS: atom_id res chain seq x y z
N MET A 1 -13.60 -24.50 42.62
CA MET A 1 -13.10 -24.42 41.21
C MET A 1 -13.61 -23.18 40.45
N SER A 2 -13.88 -22.03 41.09
CA SER A 2 -14.34 -20.79 40.42
C SER A 2 -13.23 -19.78 40.06
N GLY A 3 -11.99 -20.00 40.51
CA GLY A 3 -10.90 -19.03 40.36
C GLY A 3 -10.28 -18.90 38.95
N SER A 4 -10.22 -19.98 38.16
CA SER A 4 -9.47 -19.99 36.89
C SER A 4 -10.15 -19.25 35.73
N ARG A 5 -11.49 -19.24 35.66
CA ARG A 5 -12.23 -18.50 34.61
C ARG A 5 -12.04 -16.99 34.74
N THR A 6 -12.03 -16.47 35.96
CA THR A 6 -11.91 -15.02 36.20
C THR A 6 -10.54 -14.44 35.80
N SER A 7 -9.46 -15.23 35.89
CA SER A 7 -8.12 -14.81 35.47
C SER A 7 -7.93 -14.83 33.96
N GLU A 8 -8.47 -15.82 33.26
CA GLU A 8 -8.42 -15.90 31.79
C GLU A 8 -9.25 -14.78 31.14
N ASP A 9 -10.44 -14.49 31.68
CA ASP A 9 -11.28 -13.38 31.22
C ASP A 9 -10.60 -12.03 31.43
N ARG A 10 -9.93 -11.83 32.57
CA ARG A 10 -9.19 -10.59 32.86
C ARG A 10 -8.00 -10.41 31.91
N ALA A 11 -7.22 -11.45 31.66
CA ALA A 11 -6.09 -11.39 30.73
C ALA A 11 -6.55 -11.07 29.30
N THR A 12 -7.64 -11.69 28.85
CA THR A 12 -8.24 -11.43 27.54
C THR A 12 -8.69 -9.97 27.42
N ARG A 13 -9.34 -9.41 28.46
CA ARG A 13 -9.73 -7.99 28.46
C ARG A 13 -8.53 -7.05 28.33
N ILE A 14 -7.44 -7.31 29.07
CA ILE A 14 -6.21 -6.49 28.99
C ILE A 14 -5.64 -6.53 27.57
N ASP A 15 -5.58 -7.70 26.95
CA ASP A 15 -5.07 -7.84 25.59
C ASP A 15 -5.96 -7.11 24.56
N LEU A 16 -7.28 -7.14 24.74
CA LEU A 16 -8.21 -6.40 23.89
C LEU A 16 -8.05 -4.88 24.03
N VAL A 17 -7.87 -4.40 25.26
CA VAL A 17 -7.57 -2.98 25.52
C VAL A 17 -6.24 -2.60 24.88
N ALA A 18 -5.21 -3.43 25.02
CA ALA A 18 -3.90 -3.19 24.40
C ALA A 18 -3.97 -3.18 22.87
N LEU A 19 -4.77 -4.06 22.26
CA LEU A 19 -5.01 -4.06 20.81
C LEU A 19 -5.72 -2.79 20.36
N GLY A 20 -6.75 -2.36 21.09
CA GLY A 20 -7.48 -1.13 20.82
C GLY A 20 -6.58 0.11 20.93
N ALA A 21 -5.74 0.18 21.97
CA ALA A 21 -4.77 1.24 22.16
C ALA A 21 -3.70 1.26 21.05
N LEU A 22 -3.20 0.09 20.64
CA LEU A 22 -2.29 -0.03 19.51
C LEU A 22 -2.92 0.46 18.20
N ALA A 23 -4.14 0.01 17.90
CA ALA A 23 -4.87 0.43 16.70
C ALA A 23 -5.11 1.95 16.68
N ALA A 24 -5.62 2.51 17.78
CA ALA A 24 -5.88 3.94 17.91
C ALA A 24 -4.60 4.77 17.83
N GLY A 25 -3.52 4.34 18.49
CA GLY A 25 -2.23 5.02 18.45
C GLY A 25 -1.60 5.03 17.06
N LEU A 26 -1.66 3.90 16.33
CA LEU A 26 -1.17 3.84 14.95
C LEU A 26 -2.05 4.65 13.98
N LEU A 27 -3.37 4.65 14.13
CA LEU A 27 -4.23 5.52 13.31
C LEU A 27 -3.93 7.00 13.57
N ALA A 28 -3.81 7.41 14.84
CA ALA A 28 -3.47 8.78 15.21
C ALA A 28 -2.11 9.19 14.66
N TRP A 29 -1.14 8.27 14.64
CA TRP A 29 0.18 8.48 14.04
C TRP A 29 0.13 8.85 12.56
N TYR A 30 -0.66 8.13 11.77
CA TYR A 30 -0.78 8.38 10.34
C TYR A 30 -1.66 9.59 10.03
N VAL A 31 -2.88 9.61 10.57
CA VAL A 31 -3.87 10.66 10.29
C VAL A 31 -3.44 12.01 10.87
N GLY A 32 -2.65 12.00 11.94
CA GLY A 32 -2.17 13.20 12.61
C GLY A 32 -1.36 14.11 11.69
N LEU A 33 -0.64 13.55 10.70
CA LEU A 33 0.09 14.36 9.73
C LEU A 33 -0.86 15.20 8.87
N PHE A 34 -1.95 14.61 8.38
CA PHE A 34 -2.96 15.31 7.58
C PHE A 34 -3.64 16.42 8.38
N VAL A 35 -4.01 16.13 9.63
CA VAL A 35 -4.68 17.10 10.51
C VAL A 35 -3.75 18.25 10.90
N VAL A 36 -2.51 17.96 11.29
CA VAL A 36 -1.56 18.99 11.75
C VAL A 36 -1.03 19.84 10.60
N ARG A 37 -0.80 19.26 9.42
CA ARG A 37 -0.26 19.98 8.25
C ARG A 37 -1.34 20.53 7.31
N GLY A 38 -2.60 20.20 7.52
CA GLY A 38 -3.70 20.64 6.66
C GLY A 38 -3.63 20.06 5.25
N PHE A 39 -3.10 18.83 5.09
CA PHE A 39 -2.97 18.22 3.77
C PHE A 39 -4.32 17.80 3.21
N ALA A 40 -4.55 18.14 1.94
CA ALA A 40 -5.79 17.87 1.24
C ALA A 40 -5.76 16.66 0.29
N TYR A 41 -4.57 16.08 0.11
CA TYR A 41 -4.29 15.02 -0.86
C TYR A 41 -3.44 13.93 -0.22
N PRO A 42 -3.44 12.71 -0.79
CA PRO A 42 -2.58 11.61 -0.33
C PRO A 42 -1.10 12.00 -0.31
N VAL A 43 -0.35 11.43 0.62
CA VAL A 43 1.03 11.82 0.88
C VAL A 43 1.98 11.01 0.00
N GLY A 44 3.04 11.67 -0.50
CA GLY A 44 4.08 11.04 -1.29
C GLY A 44 3.79 10.88 -2.80
N PRO A 45 4.81 10.41 -3.56
CA PRO A 45 4.81 10.42 -5.03
C PRO A 45 3.78 9.51 -5.71
N ASP A 46 3.31 8.46 -5.02
CA ASP A 46 2.33 7.52 -5.55
C ASP A 46 0.89 8.07 -5.45
N GLY A 47 0.64 9.10 -4.62
CA GLY A 47 -0.68 9.73 -4.46
C GLY A 47 -1.35 10.10 -5.79
N PRO A 48 -0.74 10.93 -6.65
CA PRO A 48 -1.32 11.26 -7.94
C PRO A 48 -1.44 10.03 -8.85
N VAL A 49 -0.55 9.05 -8.76
CA VAL A 49 -0.62 7.81 -9.55
C VAL A 49 -1.88 7.01 -9.24
N TYR A 50 -2.16 6.76 -7.96
CA TYR A 50 -3.37 6.02 -7.58
C TYR A 50 -4.65 6.82 -7.77
N LEU A 51 -4.58 8.16 -7.72
CA LEU A 51 -5.72 8.99 -8.13
C LEU A 51 -6.09 8.73 -9.59
N TRP A 52 -5.15 8.92 -10.52
CA TRP A 52 -5.46 8.73 -11.94
C TRP A 52 -5.68 7.26 -12.32
N TRP A 53 -5.01 6.30 -11.68
CA TRP A 53 -5.30 4.87 -11.87
C TRP A 53 -6.71 4.50 -11.44
N THR A 54 -7.17 5.01 -10.29
CA THR A 54 -8.51 4.68 -9.80
C THR A 54 -9.58 5.31 -10.69
N ARG A 55 -9.38 6.56 -11.13
CA ARG A 55 -10.29 7.24 -12.05
C ARG A 55 -10.34 6.57 -13.43
N LEU A 56 -9.17 6.22 -13.98
CA LEU A 56 -9.08 5.47 -15.23
C LEU A 56 -9.73 4.09 -15.10
N ALA A 57 -9.50 3.37 -14.00
CA ALA A 57 -10.11 2.07 -13.77
C ALA A 57 -11.63 2.15 -13.55
N GLY A 58 -12.13 3.24 -12.98
CA GLY A 58 -13.57 3.49 -12.88
C GLY A 58 -14.21 3.71 -14.26
N HIS A 59 -13.50 4.37 -15.18
CA HIS A 59 -13.99 4.65 -16.52
C HIS A 59 -13.81 3.46 -17.49
N ASP A 60 -12.61 2.88 -17.57
CA ASP A 60 -12.23 1.85 -18.55
C ASP A 60 -12.26 0.41 -17.98
N GLY A 61 -12.56 0.26 -16.70
CA GLY A 61 -12.45 -1.01 -15.97
C GLY A 61 -11.04 -1.30 -15.43
N LEU A 62 -10.97 -2.27 -14.53
CA LEU A 62 -9.73 -2.60 -13.78
C LEU A 62 -8.57 -3.11 -14.64
N SER A 63 -8.84 -3.56 -15.87
CA SER A 63 -7.83 -3.99 -16.84
C SER A 63 -6.98 -2.83 -17.38
N ALA A 64 -7.47 -1.60 -17.31
CA ALA A 64 -6.78 -0.41 -17.81
C ALA A 64 -5.56 0.01 -16.96
N VAL A 65 -5.31 -0.68 -15.84
CA VAL A 65 -4.22 -0.37 -14.91
C VAL A 65 -3.34 -1.59 -14.63
N SER A 66 -2.06 -1.35 -14.40
CA SER A 66 -1.07 -2.43 -14.22
C SER A 66 -1.14 -3.14 -12.85
N ARG A 67 -1.79 -2.51 -11.86
CA ARG A 67 -1.93 -3.03 -10.48
C ARG A 67 -3.36 -2.79 -10.00
N PRO A 68 -4.28 -3.71 -10.31
CA PRO A 68 -5.71 -3.49 -10.10
C PRO A 68 -6.11 -3.51 -8.62
N GLY A 69 -5.32 -4.09 -7.72
CA GLY A 69 -5.74 -4.31 -6.33
C GLY A 69 -6.06 -3.02 -5.55
N VAL A 70 -5.20 -2.00 -5.63
CA VAL A 70 -5.44 -0.72 -4.93
C VAL A 70 -6.60 0.07 -5.58
N PRO A 71 -6.66 0.24 -6.92
CA PRO A 71 -7.84 0.81 -7.59
C PRO A 71 -9.14 0.08 -7.28
N ALA A 72 -9.15 -1.26 -7.26
CA ALA A 72 -10.35 -2.04 -6.96
C ALA A 72 -10.89 -1.73 -5.58
N ILE A 73 -10.04 -1.74 -4.55
CA ILE A 73 -10.52 -1.42 -3.19
C ILE A 73 -10.87 0.06 -3.04
N ALA A 74 -10.16 0.97 -3.71
CA ALA A 74 -10.48 2.40 -3.68
C ALA A 74 -11.88 2.66 -4.28
N LEU A 75 -12.20 2.09 -5.44
CA LEU A 75 -13.54 2.20 -6.05
C LEU A 75 -14.63 1.60 -5.15
N VAL A 76 -14.38 0.40 -4.59
CA VAL A 76 -15.35 -0.25 -3.69
C VAL A 76 -15.60 0.59 -2.44
N LEU A 77 -14.54 1.10 -1.80
CA LEU A 77 -14.66 1.95 -0.62
C LEU A 77 -15.34 3.29 -0.94
N GLN A 78 -14.94 3.94 -2.03
CA GLN A 78 -15.52 5.20 -2.50
C GLN A 78 -17.02 5.08 -2.72
N GLY A 79 -17.46 4.09 -3.50
CA GLY A 79 -18.87 3.91 -3.82
C GLY A 79 -19.71 3.41 -2.65
N THR A 80 -19.14 2.56 -1.78
CA THR A 80 -19.88 2.04 -0.61
C THR A 80 -20.07 3.13 0.45
N LEU A 81 -19.02 3.93 0.71
CA LEU A 81 -19.02 4.95 1.76
C LEU A 81 -19.52 6.32 1.28
N HIS A 82 -19.67 6.52 -0.04
CA HIS A 82 -20.05 7.79 -0.65
C HIS A 82 -19.08 8.92 -0.28
N LEU A 83 -17.78 8.61 -0.28
CA LEU A 83 -16.72 9.55 0.09
C LEU A 83 -15.93 10.01 -1.14
N PRO A 84 -15.32 11.21 -1.11
CA PRO A 84 -14.42 11.66 -2.17
C PRO A 84 -13.23 10.70 -2.35
N LEU A 85 -12.79 10.48 -3.58
CA LEU A 85 -11.66 9.59 -3.88
C LEU A 85 -10.37 10.04 -3.20
N THR A 86 -10.13 11.36 -3.11
CA THR A 86 -8.97 11.95 -2.41
C THR A 86 -8.95 11.59 -0.93
N ALA A 87 -10.11 11.64 -0.26
CA ALA A 87 -10.26 11.19 1.12
C ALA A 87 -10.05 9.67 1.25
N VAL A 88 -10.62 8.87 0.35
CA VAL A 88 -10.51 7.41 0.38
C VAL A 88 -9.07 6.93 0.21
N LEU A 89 -8.32 7.47 -0.75
CA LEU A 89 -6.92 7.07 -0.94
C LEU A 89 -6.03 7.50 0.25
N SER A 90 -6.25 8.69 0.80
CA SER A 90 -5.55 9.16 2.01
C SER A 90 -5.89 8.26 3.22
N ALA A 91 -7.16 7.85 3.35
CA ALA A 91 -7.62 6.93 4.36
C ALA A 91 -7.01 5.52 4.20
N ILE A 92 -6.94 4.99 2.97
CA ILE A 92 -6.29 3.70 2.69
C ILE A 92 -4.81 3.74 3.12
N GLU A 93 -4.08 4.82 2.82
CA GLU A 93 -2.69 5.00 3.26
C GLU A 93 -2.57 4.89 4.78
N CYS A 94 -3.42 5.61 5.53
CA CYS A 94 -3.43 5.58 6.99
C CYS A 94 -3.81 4.22 7.57
N VAL A 95 -4.87 3.61 7.03
CA VAL A 95 -5.41 2.33 7.52
C VAL A 95 -4.43 1.20 7.24
N LEU A 96 -3.78 1.17 6.08
CA LEU A 96 -2.79 0.14 5.77
C LEU A 96 -1.54 0.25 6.63
N GLY A 97 -1.08 1.46 6.94
CA GLY A 97 0.02 1.69 7.87
C GLY A 97 -0.27 1.10 9.25
N ALA A 98 -1.47 1.37 9.79
CA ALA A 98 -1.93 0.77 11.03
C ALA A 98 -2.10 -0.76 10.91
N ALA A 99 -2.66 -1.25 9.81
CA ALA A 99 -2.94 -2.66 9.59
C ALA A 99 -1.66 -3.52 9.48
N VAL A 100 -0.54 -2.97 8.99
CA VAL A 100 0.77 -3.63 9.07
C VAL A 100 1.16 -3.91 10.53
N GLY A 101 0.98 -2.92 11.41
CA GLY A 101 1.23 -3.09 12.84
C GLY A 101 0.32 -4.14 13.48
N LEU A 102 -0.97 -4.13 13.15
CA LEU A 102 -1.93 -5.14 13.62
C LEU A 102 -1.58 -6.55 13.11
N GLY A 103 -1.17 -6.68 11.85
CA GLY A 103 -0.70 -7.94 11.26
C GLY A 103 0.57 -8.48 11.93
N ALA A 104 1.53 -7.61 12.23
CA ALA A 104 2.75 -7.97 12.96
C ALA A 104 2.46 -8.40 14.41
N ALA A 105 1.58 -7.67 15.11
CA ALA A 105 1.09 -8.05 16.43
C ALA A 105 0.43 -9.44 16.41
N ALA A 106 -0.44 -9.70 15.43
CA ALA A 106 -1.12 -10.97 15.27
C ALA A 106 -0.14 -12.13 14.99
N LEU A 107 0.89 -11.90 14.17
CA LEU A 107 1.93 -12.87 13.86
C LEU A 107 2.75 -13.24 15.10
N VAL A 108 3.20 -12.24 15.87
CA VAL A 108 4.01 -12.45 17.09
C VAL A 108 3.22 -13.11 18.19
N ARG A 109 1.91 -12.87 18.26
CA ARG A 109 1.01 -13.51 19.21
C ARG A 109 0.80 -15.01 18.93
N GLN A 110 1.16 -15.50 17.73
CA GLN A 110 0.95 -16.92 17.42
C GLN A 110 1.82 -17.81 18.31
N PRO A 111 1.28 -18.93 18.83
CA PRO A 111 2.05 -19.84 19.66
C PRO A 111 3.25 -20.36 18.87
N SER A 112 4.45 -20.19 19.42
CA SER A 112 5.69 -20.65 18.82
C SER A 112 5.87 -22.17 18.97
N GLY A 113 4.93 -22.98 18.46
CA GLY A 113 5.00 -24.43 18.24
C GLY A 113 5.06 -25.36 19.48
N GLY A 114 4.08 -26.27 19.58
CA GLY A 114 4.18 -27.63 20.16
C GLY A 114 4.02 -27.78 21.67
N ALA A 115 2.78 -28.02 22.13
CA ALA A 115 2.39 -28.76 23.35
C ALA A 115 3.36 -28.84 24.56
N VAL A 116 3.94 -27.72 24.97
CA VAL A 116 4.47 -27.57 26.33
C VAL A 116 3.77 -26.35 26.89
N ARG A 117 2.77 -26.59 27.75
CA ARG A 117 2.26 -25.54 28.64
C ARG A 117 3.49 -24.91 29.28
N SER A 118 3.75 -23.64 28.98
CA SER A 118 4.63 -22.84 29.83
C SER A 118 4.16 -23.08 31.27
N PRO A 119 5.06 -23.45 32.20
CA PRO A 119 4.68 -23.65 33.59
C PRO A 119 3.90 -22.41 34.05
N ALA A 120 2.70 -22.67 34.60
CA ALA A 120 1.80 -21.64 35.08
C ALA A 120 2.57 -20.70 36.02
N GLY A 121 2.85 -19.48 35.57
CA GLY A 121 3.61 -18.50 36.33
C GLY A 121 4.57 -17.60 35.53
N GLN A 122 4.96 -17.98 34.30
CA GLN A 122 5.69 -17.09 33.40
C GLN A 122 4.74 -16.55 32.33
N SER A 123 3.99 -15.52 32.69
CA SER A 123 3.26 -14.70 31.72
C SER A 123 4.25 -14.21 30.67
N GLU A 124 4.10 -14.62 29.41
CA GLU A 124 4.74 -13.89 28.32
C GLU A 124 4.31 -12.43 28.47
N PRO A 125 5.26 -11.47 28.47
CA PRO A 125 4.87 -10.09 28.59
C PRO A 125 4.05 -9.74 27.34
N TRP A 126 2.75 -9.49 27.54
CA TRP A 126 1.82 -8.93 26.54
C TRP A 126 2.46 -7.79 25.73
N ALA A 127 3.44 -7.10 26.33
CA ALA A 127 4.26 -6.10 25.69
C ALA A 127 4.95 -6.58 24.39
N THR A 128 5.36 -7.85 24.23
CA THR A 128 6.15 -8.27 23.04
C THR A 128 5.37 -8.12 21.74
N TRP A 129 4.13 -8.62 21.69
CA TRP A 129 3.31 -8.53 20.48
C TRP A 129 2.82 -7.09 20.24
N VAL A 130 2.53 -6.34 21.31
CA VAL A 130 2.17 -4.91 21.22
C VAL A 130 3.33 -4.10 20.67
N VAL A 131 4.54 -4.30 21.21
CA VAL A 131 5.76 -3.60 20.77
C VAL A 131 6.12 -4.02 19.34
N ALA A 132 5.97 -5.29 18.97
CA ALA A 132 6.17 -5.72 17.57
C ALA A 132 5.20 -5.00 16.62
N GLY A 133 3.92 -4.93 16.99
CA GLY A 133 2.92 -4.21 16.20
C GLY A 133 3.18 -2.72 16.13
N MET A 134 3.59 -2.09 17.23
CA MET A 134 3.94 -0.67 17.27
C MET A 134 5.15 -0.39 16.39
N LEU A 135 6.26 -1.12 16.57
CA LEU A 135 7.49 -0.90 15.82
C LEU A 135 7.32 -1.18 14.33
N ALA A 136 6.63 -2.26 13.96
CA ALA A 136 6.33 -2.55 12.55
C ALA A 136 5.35 -1.54 11.95
N GLY A 137 4.33 -1.15 12.70
CA GLY A 137 3.33 -0.15 12.30
C GLY A 137 3.95 1.23 12.09
N THR A 138 4.79 1.73 13.02
CA THR A 138 5.49 3.00 12.81
C THR A 138 6.53 2.89 11.70
N PHE A 139 7.21 1.74 11.55
CA PHE A 139 8.16 1.53 10.46
C PHE A 139 7.50 1.58 9.08
N ALA A 140 6.20 1.26 8.98
CA ALA A 140 5.46 1.24 7.73
C ALA A 140 5.37 2.61 7.04
N VAL A 141 5.74 3.70 7.71
CA VAL A 141 5.90 5.04 7.10
C VAL A 141 6.83 5.04 5.89
N HIS A 142 7.80 4.12 5.84
CA HIS A 142 8.72 3.97 4.71
C HIS A 142 8.07 3.44 3.44
N LEU A 143 6.90 2.77 3.55
CA LEU A 143 6.08 2.38 2.41
C LEU A 143 4.85 3.28 2.25
N ALA A 144 4.28 3.81 3.33
CA ALA A 144 3.19 4.78 3.26
C ALA A 144 3.60 6.01 2.43
N ALA A 145 4.84 6.49 2.64
CA ALA A 145 5.47 7.56 1.91
C ALA A 145 5.78 7.25 0.42
N GLY A 146 4.75 6.95 -0.38
CA GLY A 146 4.88 6.80 -1.82
C GLY A 146 5.09 5.38 -2.35
N TYR A 147 4.67 4.34 -1.62
CA TYR A 147 4.67 2.95 -2.10
C TYR A 147 3.39 2.20 -1.70
N LEU A 148 2.22 2.77 -2.02
CA LEU A 148 0.93 2.32 -1.48
C LEU A 148 0.62 0.84 -1.80
N ALA A 149 0.90 0.37 -3.01
CA ALA A 149 0.74 -1.05 -3.36
C ALA A 149 1.73 -1.96 -2.61
N ASN A 150 2.95 -1.51 -2.32
CA ASN A 150 3.90 -2.28 -1.51
C ASN A 150 3.41 -2.37 -0.07
N LEU A 151 2.84 -1.28 0.46
CA LEU A 151 2.25 -1.23 1.79
C LEU A 151 1.05 -2.20 1.90
N ALA A 152 0.15 -2.17 0.92
CA ALA A 152 -0.95 -3.12 0.79
C ALA A 152 -0.44 -4.58 0.75
N PHE A 153 0.58 -4.85 -0.06
CA PHE A 153 1.22 -6.16 -0.12
C PHE A 153 1.79 -6.57 1.25
N ALA A 154 2.55 -5.71 1.92
CA ALA A 154 3.18 -6.01 3.21
C ALA A 154 2.14 -6.38 4.27
N ALA A 155 1.04 -5.62 4.34
CA ALA A 155 -0.04 -5.84 5.28
C ALA A 155 -0.73 -7.20 5.04
N LEU A 156 -1.07 -7.50 3.78
CA LEU A 156 -1.69 -8.77 3.39
C LEU A 156 -0.73 -9.96 3.54
N PHE A 157 0.57 -9.77 3.30
CA PHE A 157 1.59 -10.80 3.46
C PHE A 157 1.80 -11.18 4.93
N LEU A 158 1.79 -10.21 5.84
CA LEU A 158 1.80 -10.47 7.29
C LEU A 158 0.55 -11.20 7.76
N ALA A 159 -0.63 -10.85 7.22
CA ALA A 159 -1.86 -11.59 7.49
C ALA A 159 -1.76 -13.04 6.98
N ALA A 160 -1.24 -13.26 5.78
CA ALA A 160 -1.05 -14.60 5.21
C ALA A 160 -0.07 -15.44 6.05
N ALA A 161 1.03 -14.85 6.49
CA ALA A 161 1.98 -15.48 7.39
C ALA A 161 1.32 -15.85 8.73
N THR A 162 0.49 -14.97 9.27
CA THR A 162 -0.27 -15.24 10.50
C THR A 162 -1.25 -16.39 10.31
N ALA A 163 -1.99 -16.42 9.19
CA ALA A 163 -2.91 -17.51 8.87
C ALA A 163 -2.20 -18.86 8.69
N LEU A 164 -0.97 -18.87 8.15
CA LEU A 164 -0.11 -20.06 8.11
C LEU A 164 0.38 -20.49 9.49
N ALA A 165 0.73 -19.53 10.35
CA ALA A 165 1.19 -19.79 11.70
C ALA A 165 0.11 -20.42 12.60
N VAL A 166 -1.18 -20.17 12.34
CA VAL A 166 -2.32 -20.83 13.02
C VAL A 166 -2.34 -22.35 12.82
N ALA A 167 -1.69 -22.87 11.78
CA ALA A 167 -1.54 -24.29 11.53
C ALA A 167 -2.82 -25.11 11.36
N THR A 168 -3.81 -24.54 10.66
CA THR A 168 -5.04 -25.24 10.27
C THR A 168 -5.25 -25.24 8.76
N SER A 169 -6.06 -26.17 8.25
CA SER A 169 -6.46 -26.19 6.83
C SER A 169 -7.18 -24.90 6.42
N ARG A 170 -8.05 -24.38 7.29
CA ARG A 170 -8.73 -23.09 7.08
C ARG A 170 -7.74 -21.92 7.03
N GLY A 171 -6.72 -21.92 7.90
CA GLY A 171 -5.63 -20.96 7.86
C GLY A 171 -4.83 -21.04 6.56
N THR A 172 -4.59 -22.23 6.02
CA THR A 172 -3.94 -22.42 4.70
C THR A 172 -4.78 -21.83 3.56
N VAL A 173 -6.10 -22.07 3.54
CA VAL A 173 -7.00 -21.47 2.53
C VAL A 173 -7.02 -19.94 2.66
N ALA A 174 -7.16 -19.42 3.87
CA ALA A 174 -7.13 -17.99 4.14
C ALA A 174 -5.80 -17.37 3.68
N ALA A 175 -4.67 -18.01 3.96
CA ALA A 175 -3.35 -17.57 3.49
C ALA A 175 -3.27 -17.52 1.97
N GLY A 176 -3.82 -18.51 1.25
CA GLY A 176 -3.88 -18.49 -0.21
C GLY A 176 -4.67 -17.29 -0.75
N LEU A 177 -5.85 -17.02 -0.19
CA LEU A 177 -6.66 -15.86 -0.59
C LEU A 177 -5.97 -14.52 -0.26
N LEU A 178 -5.34 -14.41 0.91
CA LEU A 178 -4.56 -13.24 1.31
C LEU A 178 -3.37 -13.01 0.37
N LEU A 179 -2.66 -14.07 -0.05
CA LEU A 179 -1.58 -14.00 -1.03
C LEU A 179 -2.09 -13.62 -2.42
N ALA A 180 -3.27 -14.10 -2.83
CA ALA A 180 -3.88 -13.71 -4.10
C ALA A 180 -4.19 -12.21 -4.12
N ALA A 181 -4.83 -11.69 -3.07
CA ALA A 181 -5.09 -10.27 -2.92
C ALA A 181 -3.80 -9.44 -2.86
N ALA A 182 -2.76 -9.94 -2.17
CA ALA A 182 -1.44 -9.32 -2.14
C ALA A 182 -0.83 -9.25 -3.55
N GLY A 183 -0.92 -10.34 -4.32
CA GLY A 183 -0.49 -10.40 -5.72
C GLY A 183 -1.21 -9.36 -6.59
N SER A 184 -2.54 -9.23 -6.43
CA SER A 184 -3.34 -8.22 -7.14
C SER A 184 -2.96 -6.79 -6.78
N ALA A 185 -2.52 -6.55 -5.53
CA ALA A 185 -1.99 -5.26 -5.12
C ALA A 185 -0.61 -4.99 -5.75
N HIS A 186 0.32 -5.96 -5.68
CA HIS A 186 1.65 -5.80 -6.26
C HIS A 186 2.30 -7.12 -6.75
N PRO A 187 2.21 -7.45 -8.05
CA PRO A 187 2.70 -8.72 -8.59
C PRO A 187 4.19 -8.98 -8.38
N LEU A 188 5.05 -7.96 -8.54
CA LEU A 188 6.51 -8.15 -8.34
C LEU A 188 6.88 -8.43 -6.87
N PHE A 189 6.09 -7.93 -5.91
CA PHE A 189 6.33 -8.23 -4.50
C PHE A 189 5.82 -9.62 -4.13
N LEU A 190 4.82 -10.16 -4.85
CA LEU A 190 4.49 -11.58 -4.74
C LEU A 190 5.68 -12.46 -5.17
N LEU A 191 6.37 -12.09 -6.25
CA LEU A 191 7.62 -12.78 -6.66
C LEU A 191 8.74 -12.65 -5.62
N LEU A 192 8.70 -11.66 -4.73
CA LEU A 192 9.61 -11.55 -3.58
C LEU A 192 9.14 -12.38 -2.37
N GLY A 193 7.83 -12.39 -2.09
CA GLY A 193 7.22 -13.14 -0.99
C GLY A 193 7.28 -14.65 -1.17
N LEU A 194 7.18 -15.15 -2.41
CA LEU A 194 7.25 -16.57 -2.71
C LEU A 194 8.59 -17.22 -2.32
N PRO A 195 9.77 -16.65 -2.67
CA PRO A 195 11.07 -17.09 -2.14
C PRO A 195 11.15 -17.12 -0.62
N ILE A 196 10.57 -16.12 0.08
CA ILE A 196 10.53 -16.08 1.55
C ILE A 196 9.77 -17.29 2.08
N LEU A 197 8.57 -17.57 1.54
CA LEU A 197 7.76 -18.72 1.93
C LEU A 197 8.44 -20.06 1.57
N ALA A 198 9.05 -20.15 0.38
CA ALA A 198 9.76 -21.34 -0.07
C ALA A 198 10.96 -21.65 0.84
N LEU A 199 11.74 -20.64 1.22
CA LEU A 199 12.88 -20.80 2.13
C LEU A 199 12.41 -21.14 3.57
N ALA A 200 11.28 -20.57 4.02
CA ALA A 200 10.68 -20.96 5.30
C ALA A 200 10.24 -22.43 5.30
N ALA A 201 9.60 -22.89 4.22
CA ALA A 201 9.21 -24.29 4.04
C ALA A 201 10.43 -25.22 3.90
N ALA A 202 11.48 -24.81 3.19
CA ALA A 202 12.71 -25.58 3.04
C ALA A 202 13.39 -25.83 4.40
N GLN A 203 13.41 -24.83 5.29
CA GLN A 203 13.89 -25.00 6.66
C GLN A 203 13.05 -25.98 7.49
N ALA A 204 11.76 -26.14 7.17
CA ALA A 204 10.86 -27.10 7.80
C ALA A 204 10.92 -28.50 7.17
N TRP A 205 11.62 -28.68 6.04
CA TRP A 205 11.54 -29.88 5.21
C TRP A 205 11.79 -31.20 5.96
N ARG A 206 12.75 -31.19 6.90
CA ARG A 206 13.12 -32.35 7.72
C ARG A 206 12.39 -32.43 9.06
N THR A 207 11.75 -31.36 9.52
CA THR A 207 11.21 -31.24 10.88
C THR A 207 9.69 -31.20 10.93
N ASP A 208 9.03 -30.65 9.92
CA ASP A 208 7.57 -30.54 9.84
C ASP A 208 7.09 -30.59 8.37
N ARG A 209 6.83 -31.81 7.87
CA ARG A 209 6.29 -32.04 6.51
C ARG A 209 4.90 -31.44 6.33
N ALA A 210 4.11 -31.32 7.39
CA ALA A 210 2.77 -30.75 7.32
C ALA A 210 2.84 -29.24 7.09
N GLU A 211 3.76 -28.54 7.75
CA GLU A 211 4.05 -27.14 7.47
C GLU A 211 4.46 -26.92 6.02
N VAL A 212 5.40 -27.72 5.49
CA VAL A 212 5.81 -27.64 4.07
C VAL A 212 4.60 -27.72 3.14
N ARG A 213 3.73 -28.72 3.36
CA ARG A 213 2.51 -28.91 2.55
C ARG A 213 1.56 -27.72 2.68
N ARG A 214 1.37 -27.18 3.89
CA ARG A 214 0.52 -26.01 4.13
C ARG A 214 1.04 -24.76 3.42
N VAL A 215 2.34 -24.49 3.50
CA VAL A 215 2.97 -23.35 2.84
C VAL A 215 2.90 -23.50 1.31
N ALA A 216 3.24 -24.68 0.80
CA ALA A 216 3.17 -24.97 -0.63
C ALA A 216 1.74 -24.86 -1.18
N ALA A 217 0.75 -25.41 -0.46
CA ALA A 217 -0.66 -25.31 -0.84
C ALA A 217 -1.17 -23.86 -0.83
N ALA A 218 -0.82 -23.07 0.19
CA ALA A 218 -1.19 -21.66 0.24
C ALA A 218 -0.55 -20.85 -0.90
N ALA A 219 0.74 -21.07 -1.17
CA ALA A 219 1.45 -20.42 -2.28
C ALA A 219 0.84 -20.80 -3.63
N ALA A 220 0.58 -22.08 -3.87
CA ALA A 220 -0.04 -22.56 -5.11
C ALA A 220 -1.45 -22.00 -5.28
N ALA A 221 -2.28 -22.03 -4.23
CA ALA A 221 -3.62 -21.45 -4.27
C ALA A 221 -3.59 -19.93 -4.51
N GLY A 222 -2.69 -19.21 -3.82
CA GLY A 222 -2.54 -17.77 -3.99
C GLY A 222 -2.11 -17.39 -5.41
N CYS A 223 -1.09 -18.06 -5.95
CA CYS A 223 -0.65 -17.87 -7.33
C CYS A 223 -1.74 -18.27 -8.34
N GLY A 224 -2.49 -19.34 -8.09
CA GLY A 224 -3.57 -19.80 -8.95
C GLY A 224 -4.71 -18.78 -9.04
N VAL A 225 -5.22 -18.32 -7.89
CA VAL A 225 -6.30 -17.31 -7.83
C VAL A 225 -5.84 -15.98 -8.41
N PHE A 226 -4.63 -15.52 -8.07
CA PHE A 226 -4.04 -14.32 -8.68
C PHE A 226 -3.90 -14.49 -10.21
N GLY A 227 -3.42 -15.65 -10.67
CA GLY A 227 -3.26 -15.95 -12.10
C GLY A 227 -4.58 -15.92 -12.84
N VAL A 228 -5.65 -16.50 -12.28
CA VAL A 228 -7.01 -16.43 -12.84
C VAL A 228 -7.49 -14.97 -12.91
N ALA A 229 -7.31 -14.19 -11.85
CA ALA A 229 -7.68 -12.78 -11.84
C ALA A 229 -6.89 -11.97 -12.90
N ALA A 230 -5.58 -12.21 -13.02
CA ALA A 230 -4.73 -11.55 -14.01
C ALA A 230 -5.13 -11.93 -15.44
N LEU A 231 -5.42 -13.21 -15.70
CA LEU A 231 -5.89 -13.69 -17.00
C LEU A 231 -7.25 -13.08 -17.37
N ALA A 232 -8.19 -12.97 -16.42
CA ALA A 232 -9.49 -12.34 -16.65
C ALA A 232 -9.37 -10.85 -17.03
N LEU A 233 -8.34 -10.16 -16.53
CA LEU A 233 -8.08 -8.77 -16.86
C LEU A 233 -7.47 -8.57 -18.25
N LEU A 234 -6.92 -9.62 -18.89
CA LEU A 234 -6.41 -9.52 -20.26
C LEU A 234 -7.53 -9.29 -21.30
N ALA A 235 -8.79 -9.60 -20.97
CA ALA A 235 -9.92 -9.44 -21.87
C ALA A 235 -10.43 -7.99 -22.01
N GLY A 236 -9.99 -7.07 -21.14
CA GLY A 236 -10.40 -5.67 -21.19
C GLY A 236 -9.36 -4.75 -21.83
N PRO A 237 -9.57 -3.42 -21.80
CA PRO A 237 -8.63 -2.46 -22.36
C PRO A 237 -7.22 -2.65 -21.80
N SER A 238 -6.22 -2.57 -22.68
CA SER A 238 -4.81 -2.67 -22.30
C SER A 238 -4.44 -1.60 -21.26
N PRO A 239 -3.57 -1.93 -20.30
CA PRO A 239 -3.06 -0.97 -19.34
C PRO A 239 -2.42 0.24 -20.03
N LEU A 240 -2.68 1.43 -19.52
CA LEU A 240 -2.05 2.64 -20.04
C LEU A 240 -0.53 2.58 -19.80
N SER A 241 0.25 2.41 -20.87
CA SER A 241 1.70 2.29 -20.81
C SER A 241 2.37 3.67 -20.76
N VAL A 242 2.37 4.28 -19.58
CA VAL A 242 2.98 5.57 -19.31
C VAL A 242 4.01 5.49 -18.20
N ILE A 243 4.99 6.39 -18.25
CA ILE A 243 6.04 6.48 -17.24
C ILE A 243 5.50 7.21 -16.02
N THR A 244 5.43 6.51 -14.89
CA THR A 244 4.92 7.07 -13.62
C THR A 244 6.02 7.50 -12.65
N SER A 245 7.30 7.25 -12.97
CA SER A 245 8.42 7.53 -12.07
C SER A 245 9.70 7.88 -12.82
N ARG A 246 10.60 8.62 -12.15
CA ARG A 246 11.96 8.91 -12.65
C ARG A 246 12.71 7.64 -13.04
N ASP A 247 12.59 6.56 -12.27
CA ASP A 247 13.27 5.28 -12.56
C ASP A 247 12.80 4.68 -13.88
N GLY A 248 11.49 4.74 -14.15
CA GLY A 248 10.92 4.33 -15.43
C GLY A 248 11.40 5.21 -16.57
N MET A 249 11.51 6.52 -16.33
CA MET A 249 11.98 7.49 -17.32
C MET A 249 13.43 7.23 -17.72
N LEU A 250 14.33 7.11 -16.76
CA LEU A 250 15.75 6.84 -17.00
C LEU A 250 15.94 5.53 -17.76
N ARG A 251 15.17 4.49 -17.42
CA ARG A 251 15.21 3.21 -18.14
C ARG A 251 14.75 3.35 -19.58
N ARG A 252 13.62 4.04 -19.83
CA ARG A 252 13.10 4.26 -21.19
C ARG A 252 14.03 5.11 -22.05
N ALA A 253 14.70 6.08 -21.43
CA ALA A 253 15.69 6.93 -22.06
C ALA A 253 17.03 6.22 -22.36
N GLY A 254 17.22 4.97 -21.91
CA GLY A 254 18.47 4.22 -22.06
C GLY A 254 19.59 4.70 -21.13
N LEU A 255 19.27 5.50 -20.09
CA LEU A 255 20.24 6.07 -19.15
C LEU A 255 20.54 5.11 -17.99
N THR A 256 20.94 3.89 -18.32
CA THR A 256 21.15 2.80 -17.35
C THR A 256 22.22 3.13 -16.32
N ASP A 257 23.32 3.78 -16.72
CA ASP A 257 24.42 4.11 -15.79
C ASP A 257 24.03 5.21 -14.79
N VAL A 258 23.23 6.18 -15.24
CA VAL A 258 22.63 7.22 -14.38
C VAL A 258 21.67 6.56 -13.39
N LEU A 259 20.84 5.62 -13.87
CA LEU A 259 19.91 4.88 -13.03
C LEU A 259 20.62 4.04 -11.95
N ARG A 260 21.67 3.30 -12.33
CA ARG A 260 22.50 2.51 -11.39
C ARG A 260 23.15 3.41 -10.35
N SER A 261 23.74 4.52 -10.79
CA SER A 261 24.33 5.53 -9.89
C SER A 261 23.28 6.11 -8.94
N ALA A 262 22.06 6.36 -9.43
CA ALA A 262 20.96 6.86 -8.60
C ALA A 262 20.46 5.84 -7.57
N TYR A 263 20.53 4.54 -7.84
CA TYR A 263 20.23 3.50 -6.84
C TYR A 263 21.29 3.46 -5.73
N LEU A 264 22.57 3.47 -6.10
CA LEU A 264 23.67 3.50 -5.13
C LEU A 264 23.63 4.77 -4.28
N TYR A 265 23.45 5.93 -4.94
CA TYR A 265 23.36 7.23 -4.28
C TYR A 265 22.21 7.27 -3.28
N ARG A 266 21.01 6.77 -3.65
CA ARG A 266 19.85 6.69 -2.74
C ARG A 266 20.17 5.93 -1.48
N LEU A 267 20.84 4.79 -1.58
CA LEU A 267 21.18 4.00 -0.40
C LEU A 267 22.21 4.73 0.46
N VAL A 268 23.31 5.21 -0.14
CA VAL A 268 24.42 5.85 0.59
C VAL A 268 24.04 7.20 1.20
N HIS A 269 23.11 7.94 0.61
CA HIS A 269 22.71 9.25 1.15
C HIS A 269 21.47 9.18 2.03
N ARG A 270 20.70 8.09 1.96
CA ARG A 270 19.48 7.92 2.78
C ARG A 270 19.63 6.84 3.85
N TRP A 271 20.80 6.22 4.03
CA TRP A 271 20.96 5.15 5.04
C TRP A 271 20.64 5.63 6.46
N THR A 272 20.93 6.89 6.78
CA THR A 272 20.62 7.51 8.08
C THR A 272 19.10 7.68 8.28
N ARG A 273 18.32 7.78 7.19
CA ARG A 273 16.86 7.92 7.24
C ARG A 273 16.15 6.67 7.76
N TYR A 274 16.74 5.49 7.58
CA TYR A 274 16.08 4.24 7.99
C TYR A 274 16.17 3.99 9.50
N VAL A 275 17.12 4.62 10.20
CA VAL A 275 17.30 4.54 11.68
C VAL A 275 17.37 3.09 12.23
N GLU A 276 17.66 2.11 11.37
CA GLU A 276 17.68 0.68 11.73
C GLU A 276 18.87 0.27 12.61
N TRP A 277 19.83 1.18 12.86
CA TRP A 277 21.08 0.90 13.58
C TRP A 277 20.85 0.41 15.01
N ALA A 278 19.82 0.93 15.69
CA ALA A 278 19.43 0.43 17.00
C ALA A 278 18.65 -0.90 16.90
N SER A 279 17.91 -1.09 15.81
CA SER A 279 17.00 -2.21 15.58
C SER A 279 17.74 -3.49 15.19
N ILE A 280 18.81 -3.41 14.40
CA ILE A 280 19.53 -4.58 13.88
C ILE A 280 20.18 -5.41 15.00
N PRO A 281 20.97 -4.84 15.93
CA PRO A 281 21.52 -5.62 17.04
C PRO A 281 20.44 -6.25 17.92
N LEU A 282 19.35 -5.51 18.18
CA LEU A 282 18.20 -6.03 18.91
C LEU A 282 17.50 -7.15 18.16
N ALA A 283 17.36 -7.05 16.83
CA ALA A 283 16.76 -8.08 16.00
C ALA A 283 17.57 -9.39 16.04
N VAL A 284 18.90 -9.30 15.93
CA VAL A 284 19.81 -10.44 16.07
C VAL A 284 19.69 -11.06 17.47
N TYR A 285 19.64 -10.23 18.51
CA TYR A 285 19.46 -10.68 19.89
C TYR A 285 18.11 -11.36 20.12
N GLY A 286 17.04 -10.81 19.54
CA GLY A 286 15.66 -11.30 19.63
C GLY A 286 15.40 -12.59 18.87
N LEU A 287 16.19 -12.89 17.84
CA LEU A 287 16.04 -14.11 17.03
C LEU A 287 16.04 -15.40 17.88
N ARG A 288 16.75 -15.39 19.02
CA ARG A 288 16.84 -16.52 19.96
C ARG A 288 15.53 -16.82 20.70
N GLU A 289 14.61 -15.86 20.77
CA GLU A 289 13.31 -16.03 21.44
C GLU A 289 12.22 -16.57 20.51
N THR A 290 12.42 -16.47 19.19
CA THR A 290 11.46 -16.97 18.20
C THR A 290 11.57 -18.49 18.06
N ARG A 291 10.45 -19.19 17.80
CA ARG A 291 10.46 -20.63 17.47
C ARG A 291 9.44 -20.98 16.38
N GLY A 292 9.43 -22.25 15.99
CA GLY A 292 8.47 -22.80 15.02
C GLY A 292 8.45 -22.09 13.67
N PHE A 293 7.26 -21.98 13.08
CA PHE A 293 7.03 -21.32 11.79
C PHE A 293 7.49 -19.86 11.81
N VAL A 294 7.14 -19.10 12.87
CA VAL A 294 7.47 -17.67 12.98
C VAL A 294 8.97 -17.44 12.85
N ARG A 295 9.80 -18.24 13.54
CA ARG A 295 11.26 -18.17 13.40
C ARG A 295 11.69 -18.43 11.95
N ARG A 296 11.23 -19.53 11.34
CA ARG A 296 11.64 -19.91 9.98
C ARG A 296 11.25 -18.85 8.95
N PHE A 297 10.05 -18.29 9.09
CA PHE A 297 9.53 -17.20 8.27
C PHE A 297 10.37 -15.92 8.43
N LEU A 298 10.63 -15.47 9.66
CA LEU A 298 11.44 -14.27 9.91
C LEU A 298 12.89 -14.45 9.46
N VAL A 299 13.50 -15.62 9.69
CA VAL A 299 14.85 -15.93 9.16
C VAL A 299 14.84 -15.90 7.63
N ALA A 300 13.86 -16.54 7.00
CA ALA A 300 13.75 -16.55 5.53
C ALA A 300 13.59 -15.15 4.96
N TRP A 301 12.75 -14.31 5.59
CA TRP A 301 12.59 -12.91 5.20
C TRP A 301 13.90 -12.14 5.35
N GLY A 302 14.60 -12.27 6.48
CA GLY A 302 15.90 -11.64 6.69
C GLY A 302 16.94 -12.06 5.65
N VAL A 303 17.03 -13.35 5.32
CA VAL A 303 17.96 -13.87 4.31
C VAL A 303 17.64 -13.33 2.92
N VAL A 304 16.36 -13.34 2.51
CA VAL A 304 15.94 -12.83 1.20
C VAL A 304 16.15 -11.31 1.12
N SER A 305 15.85 -10.57 2.19
CA SER A 305 16.12 -9.13 2.26
C SER A 305 17.61 -8.81 2.13
N LEU A 306 18.46 -9.49 2.89
CA LEU A 306 19.91 -9.29 2.83
C LEU A 306 20.47 -9.67 1.44
N GLY A 307 20.05 -10.82 0.90
CA GLY A 307 20.44 -11.24 -0.44
C GLY A 307 20.02 -10.22 -1.51
N GLY A 308 18.79 -9.71 -1.41
CA GLY A 308 18.30 -8.63 -2.27
C GLY A 308 19.14 -7.36 -2.18
N ILE A 309 19.48 -6.90 -0.97
CA ILE A 309 20.36 -5.73 -0.77
C ILE A 309 21.72 -5.96 -1.45
N VAL A 310 22.36 -7.11 -1.19
CA VAL A 310 23.68 -7.44 -1.76
C VAL A 310 23.63 -7.51 -3.29
N ILE A 311 22.63 -8.19 -3.87
CA ILE A 311 22.48 -8.29 -5.32
C ILE A 311 22.18 -6.91 -5.92
N GLY A 312 21.30 -6.13 -5.30
CA GLY A 312 20.94 -4.78 -5.76
C GLY A 312 22.14 -3.84 -5.75
N LEU A 313 22.98 -3.91 -4.72
CA LEU A 313 24.23 -3.16 -4.61
C LEU A 313 25.29 -3.59 -5.64
N ALA A 314 25.49 -4.90 -5.79
CA ALA A 314 26.52 -5.43 -6.68
C ALA A 314 26.19 -5.25 -8.17
N THR A 315 24.91 -5.32 -8.52
CA THR A 315 24.47 -5.33 -9.92
C THR A 315 23.84 -4.02 -10.39
N GLY A 316 23.32 -3.22 -9.46
CA GLY A 316 22.52 -2.02 -9.77
C GLY A 316 21.24 -2.32 -10.58
N LEU A 317 20.79 -3.58 -10.64
CA LEU A 317 19.61 -3.98 -11.44
C LEU A 317 18.31 -3.42 -10.86
N PHE A 318 18.27 -3.23 -9.55
CA PHE A 318 17.11 -2.73 -8.83
C PHE A 318 17.54 -1.94 -7.58
N PRO A 319 16.68 -1.07 -7.06
CA PRO A 319 16.95 -0.28 -5.87
C PRO A 319 17.05 -1.17 -4.61
N ALA A 320 18.23 -1.25 -4.00
CA ALA A 320 18.48 -2.02 -2.77
C ALA A 320 17.68 -1.47 -1.57
N ASP A 321 17.37 -0.16 -1.56
CA ASP A 321 16.53 0.49 -0.55
C ASP A 321 15.11 -0.09 -0.47
N ARG A 322 14.60 -0.70 -1.54
CA ARG A 322 13.30 -1.40 -1.49
C ARG A 322 13.28 -2.60 -0.55
N PHE A 323 14.41 -3.28 -0.38
CA PHE A 323 14.52 -4.43 0.53
C PHE A 323 14.64 -4.00 1.99
N ILE A 324 15.21 -2.81 2.23
CA ILE A 324 15.27 -2.19 3.56
C ILE A 324 13.88 -1.69 3.96
N THR A 325 13.21 -0.94 3.09
CA THR A 325 11.84 -0.44 3.36
C THR A 325 10.79 -1.55 3.46
N PHE A 326 11.04 -2.72 2.87
CA PHE A 326 10.25 -3.94 3.07
C PHE A 326 10.78 -4.85 4.20
N GLY A 327 11.81 -4.41 4.93
CA GLY A 327 12.53 -5.16 5.95
C GLY A 327 11.81 -5.28 7.29
N TYR A 328 10.48 -5.47 7.32
CA TYR A 328 9.68 -5.57 8.56
C TYR A 328 10.15 -6.68 9.52
N VAL A 329 10.92 -7.65 9.03
CA VAL A 329 11.63 -8.63 9.86
C VAL A 329 12.46 -7.96 10.97
N VAL A 330 13.10 -6.81 10.71
CA VAL A 330 13.96 -6.11 11.66
C VAL A 330 13.15 -5.54 12.84
N PRO A 331 12.13 -4.67 12.67
CA PRO A 331 11.35 -4.17 13.80
C PRO A 331 10.58 -5.28 14.54
N ILE A 332 10.13 -6.33 13.84
CA ILE A 332 9.46 -7.48 14.49
C ILE A 332 10.44 -8.24 15.39
N LEU A 333 11.64 -8.58 14.90
CA LEU A 333 12.65 -9.25 15.71
C LEU A 333 13.20 -8.36 16.83
N ALA A 334 13.29 -7.04 16.60
CA ALA A 334 13.72 -6.09 17.62
C ALA A 334 12.78 -6.09 18.83
N ALA A 335 11.47 -6.29 18.64
CA ALA A 335 10.52 -6.43 19.74
C ALA A 335 10.82 -7.64 20.64
N PHE A 336 11.17 -8.79 20.05
CA PHE A 336 11.65 -9.94 20.80
C PHE A 336 12.97 -9.62 21.54
N GLY A 337 13.87 -8.87 20.91
CA GLY A 337 15.11 -8.41 21.51
C GLY A 337 14.88 -7.52 22.73
N LEU A 338 13.93 -6.59 22.65
CA LEU A 338 13.52 -5.72 23.77
C LEU A 338 12.90 -6.53 24.91
N ALA A 339 12.03 -7.49 24.61
CA ALA A 339 11.44 -8.37 25.62
C ALA A 339 12.50 -9.24 26.32
N ARG A 340 13.53 -9.68 25.59
CA ARG A 340 14.68 -10.40 26.14
C ARG A 340 15.55 -9.49 27.00
N LEU A 341 15.82 -8.26 26.54
CA LEU A 341 16.60 -7.27 27.27
C LEU A 341 15.93 -6.87 28.59
N TRP A 342 14.61 -6.65 28.57
CA TRP A 342 13.82 -6.40 29.77
C TRP A 342 13.98 -7.50 30.81
N ARG A 343 13.87 -8.77 30.39
CA ARG A 343 14.05 -9.93 31.27
C ARG A 343 15.47 -10.03 31.81
N ALA A 344 16.48 -9.77 30.97
CA ALA A 344 17.88 -9.77 31.39
C ALA A 344 18.19 -8.70 32.44
N LEU A 345 17.47 -7.58 32.41
CA LEU A 345 17.63 -6.45 33.34
C LEU A 345 16.56 -6.44 34.45
N ALA A 346 15.79 -7.50 34.63
CA ALA A 346 14.63 -7.51 35.53
C ALA A 346 14.96 -7.20 37.00
N THR A 347 16.19 -7.46 37.44
CA THR A 347 16.70 -7.12 38.77
C THR A 347 16.93 -5.61 38.96
N ARG A 348 17.08 -4.85 37.87
CA ARG A 348 17.30 -3.41 37.84
C ARG A 348 16.19 -2.73 37.05
N ARG A 349 14.97 -2.73 37.60
CA ARG A 349 13.75 -2.27 36.89
C ARG A 349 13.87 -0.88 36.27
N VAL A 350 14.52 0.08 36.94
CA VAL A 350 14.75 1.43 36.41
C VAL A 350 15.65 1.39 35.17
N VAL A 351 16.73 0.62 35.21
CA VAL A 351 17.65 0.45 34.07
C VAL A 351 16.96 -0.30 32.92
N ALA A 352 16.15 -1.33 33.23
CA ALA A 352 15.36 -2.04 32.24
C ALA A 352 14.38 -1.11 31.51
N ALA A 353 13.65 -0.26 32.26
CA ALA A 353 12.73 0.72 31.72
C ALA A 353 13.43 1.81 30.91
N ALA A 354 14.52 2.38 31.43
CA ALA A 354 15.28 3.39 30.72
C ALA A 354 15.88 2.84 29.41
N ALA A 355 16.49 1.64 29.44
CA ALA A 355 17.11 1.04 28.26
C ALA A 355 16.07 0.65 27.21
N THR A 356 15.03 -0.09 27.59
CA THR A 356 14.01 -0.54 26.62
C THR A 356 13.14 0.61 26.13
N GLY A 357 12.73 1.52 27.01
CA GLY A 357 11.97 2.72 26.64
C GLY A 357 12.77 3.67 25.76
N GLY A 358 14.06 3.89 26.06
CA GLY A 358 14.95 4.71 25.25
C GLY A 358 15.17 4.13 23.84
N LEU A 359 15.34 2.81 23.71
CA LEU A 359 15.47 2.14 22.41
C LEU A 359 14.18 2.21 21.60
N VAL A 360 13.04 1.96 22.22
CA VAL A 360 11.72 2.14 21.59
C VAL A 360 11.55 3.58 21.10
N LEU A 361 11.84 4.56 21.95
CA LEU A 361 11.73 5.97 21.61
C LEU A 361 12.65 6.34 20.44
N ALA A 362 13.90 5.86 20.42
CA ALA A 362 14.83 6.12 19.32
C ALA A 362 14.32 5.54 17.99
N MET A 363 13.80 4.31 17.99
CA MET A 363 13.24 3.67 16.79
C MET A 363 11.99 4.39 16.29
N VAL A 364 11.06 4.73 17.19
CA VAL A 364 9.83 5.46 16.85
C VAL A 364 10.15 6.88 16.40
N ALA A 365 11.07 7.60 17.05
CA ALA A 365 11.48 8.94 16.65
C ALA A 365 12.09 8.96 15.23
N GLY A 366 12.86 7.94 14.87
CA GLY A 366 13.36 7.78 13.50
C GLY A 366 12.24 7.69 12.46
N ALA A 367 11.25 6.82 12.74
CA ALA A 367 10.05 6.72 11.91
C ALA A 367 9.25 8.04 11.88
N PHE A 368 9.14 8.74 13.01
CA PHE A 368 8.46 10.03 13.10
C PHE A 368 9.11 11.06 12.18
N ILE A 369 10.43 11.20 12.24
CA ILE A 369 11.17 12.15 11.41
C ILE A 369 10.99 11.81 9.92
N ALA A 370 10.99 10.53 9.57
CA ALA A 370 10.74 10.09 8.20
C ALA A 370 9.32 10.47 7.72
N TRP A 371 8.31 10.28 8.58
CA TRP A 371 6.91 10.59 8.29
C TRP A 371 6.61 12.09 8.27
N ALA A 372 7.09 12.85 9.25
CA ALA A 372 6.86 14.28 9.41
C ALA A 372 7.47 15.15 8.30
N ARG A 373 8.37 14.58 7.49
CA ARG A 373 8.97 15.19 6.30
C ARG A 373 8.24 14.84 5.00
N GLN A 374 7.17 14.06 5.07
CA GLN A 374 6.39 13.75 3.88
C GLN A 374 5.40 14.86 3.57
N GLU A 375 5.18 15.07 2.28
CA GLU A 375 4.25 16.05 1.74
C GLU A 375 3.50 15.42 0.55
N PRO A 376 2.29 15.90 0.23
CA PRO A 376 1.63 15.55 -1.02
C PRO A 376 2.43 15.97 -2.24
N PHE A 377 2.38 15.18 -3.31
CA PHE A 377 3.05 15.47 -4.58
C PHE A 377 2.15 16.18 -5.60
N LEU A 378 1.04 16.73 -5.12
CA LEU A 378 0.10 17.56 -5.84
C LEU A 378 -0.37 18.70 -4.93
N SER A 379 -0.55 19.87 -5.51
CA SER A 379 -1.08 21.07 -4.85
C SER A 379 -2.40 21.49 -5.47
N THR A 380 -3.20 22.24 -4.71
CA THR A 380 -4.49 22.76 -5.19
C THR A 380 -4.30 23.63 -6.44
N SER A 381 -3.26 24.47 -6.48
CA SER A 381 -2.94 25.29 -7.66
C SER A 381 -2.61 24.48 -8.91
N GLU A 382 -1.88 23.36 -8.77
CA GLU A 382 -1.61 22.47 -9.90
C GLU A 382 -2.89 21.78 -10.38
N VAL A 383 -3.73 21.31 -9.44
CA VAL A 383 -5.00 20.65 -9.75
C VAL A 383 -5.99 21.61 -10.42
N ASP A 384 -6.11 22.83 -9.92
CA ASP A 384 -7.00 23.86 -10.47
C ASP A 384 -6.57 24.28 -11.89
N ALA A 385 -5.27 24.44 -12.13
CA ALA A 385 -4.73 24.75 -13.46
C ALA A 385 -5.03 23.62 -14.46
N VAL A 386 -4.85 22.35 -14.05
CA VAL A 386 -5.18 21.21 -14.91
C VAL A 386 -6.69 21.08 -15.11
N ALA A 387 -7.51 21.30 -14.07
CA ALA A 387 -8.96 21.25 -14.19
C ALA A 387 -9.49 22.33 -15.14
N ALA A 388 -8.87 23.52 -15.14
CA ALA A 388 -9.15 24.58 -16.10
C ALA A 388 -8.76 24.18 -17.53
N ALA A 389 -7.56 23.65 -17.73
CA ALA A 389 -7.14 23.07 -19.01
C ALA A 389 -8.09 21.94 -19.47
N GLY A 390 -8.55 21.11 -18.54
CA GLY A 390 -9.50 20.02 -18.77
C GLY A 390 -10.82 20.48 -19.39
N ARG A 391 -11.32 21.69 -19.06
CA ARG A 391 -12.53 22.25 -19.68
C ARG A 391 -12.35 22.54 -21.17
N TYR A 392 -11.16 22.98 -21.57
CA TYR A 392 -10.82 23.19 -22.98
C TYR A 392 -10.53 21.87 -23.68
N ALA A 393 -9.87 20.93 -22.99
CA ALA A 393 -9.70 19.58 -23.48
C ALA A 393 -11.05 18.94 -23.81
N SER A 394 -12.03 18.96 -22.90
CA SER A 394 -13.38 18.42 -23.10
C SER A 394 -14.17 19.04 -24.25
N ALA A 395 -13.79 20.22 -24.75
CA ALA A 395 -14.39 20.82 -25.95
C ALA A 395 -13.91 20.16 -27.26
N THR A 396 -12.84 19.36 -27.20
CA THR A 396 -12.32 18.55 -28.31
C THR A 396 -12.83 17.11 -28.23
N GLY A 397 -12.86 16.40 -29.36
CA GLY A 397 -13.25 14.98 -29.38
C GLY A 397 -12.29 14.09 -28.58
N PRO A 398 -12.76 12.98 -27.98
CA PRO A 398 -11.89 11.96 -27.40
C PRO A 398 -10.86 11.46 -28.42
N GLY A 399 -9.63 11.21 -27.98
CA GLY A 399 -8.53 10.80 -28.85
C GLY A 399 -7.73 11.95 -29.48
N THR A 400 -8.15 13.21 -29.31
CA THR A 400 -7.31 14.38 -29.65
C THR A 400 -6.13 14.46 -28.68
N PRO A 401 -4.87 14.41 -29.15
CA PRO A 401 -3.69 14.49 -28.29
C PRO A 401 -3.63 15.81 -27.54
N LEU A 402 -3.47 15.75 -26.22
CA LEU A 402 -3.34 16.88 -25.32
C LEU A 402 -1.87 16.99 -24.89
N LEU A 403 -1.17 18.02 -25.38
CA LEU A 403 0.24 18.22 -25.13
C LEU A 403 0.45 19.22 -24.02
N PHE A 404 1.08 18.82 -22.92
CA PHE A 404 1.38 19.68 -21.79
C PHE A 404 2.88 19.98 -21.76
N THR A 405 3.24 21.25 -21.96
CA THR A 405 4.63 21.68 -21.87
C THR A 405 5.05 21.71 -20.41
N VAL A 406 6.14 21.00 -20.08
CA VAL A 406 6.73 20.97 -18.74
C VAL A 406 8.19 21.34 -18.84
N ASN A 407 8.58 22.39 -18.13
CA ASN A 407 9.91 22.96 -18.25
C ASN A 407 10.44 23.36 -16.87
N ASP A 408 11.56 22.75 -16.49
CA ASP A 408 12.32 23.16 -15.30
C ASP A 408 13.56 23.95 -15.74
N ARG A 409 14.11 24.82 -14.89
CA ARG A 409 15.39 25.50 -15.17
C ARG A 409 16.60 24.62 -14.84
N ASP A 410 16.41 23.62 -13.96
CA ASP A 410 17.49 22.86 -13.32
C ASP A 410 17.56 21.36 -13.71
N ALA A 411 18.56 20.66 -13.18
CA ALA A 411 18.81 19.22 -13.35
C ALA A 411 17.66 18.30 -12.84
N THR A 412 16.64 18.87 -12.20
CA THR A 412 15.45 18.17 -11.67
C THR A 412 14.37 17.89 -12.72
N ALA A 413 14.59 18.24 -13.99
CA ALA A 413 13.62 18.10 -15.08
C ALA A 413 12.96 16.70 -15.19
N THR A 414 13.70 15.61 -14.96
CA THR A 414 13.12 14.24 -15.00
C THR A 414 12.15 13.95 -13.86
N PHE A 415 12.40 14.53 -12.69
CA PHE A 415 11.50 14.42 -11.55
C PHE A 415 10.25 15.28 -11.79
N LEU A 416 10.41 16.55 -12.18
CA LEU A 416 9.29 17.44 -12.47
C LEU A 416 8.39 16.88 -13.58
N ALA A 417 8.95 16.42 -14.70
CA ALA A 417 8.17 15.90 -15.81
C ALA A 417 7.33 14.68 -15.43
N THR A 418 7.88 13.76 -14.64
CA THR A 418 7.13 12.57 -14.18
C THR A 418 6.09 12.91 -13.12
N GLN A 419 6.39 13.86 -12.23
CA GLN A 419 5.42 14.38 -11.27
C GLN A 419 4.26 15.08 -12.00
N ALA A 420 4.54 16.07 -12.85
CA ALA A 420 3.55 16.80 -13.63
C ALA A 420 2.69 15.86 -14.46
N ALA A 421 3.28 14.86 -15.12
CA ALA A 421 2.54 13.86 -15.89
C ALA A 421 1.54 13.05 -15.05
N ASN A 422 1.85 12.77 -13.79
CA ASN A 422 0.92 12.09 -12.87
C ASN A 422 -0.17 13.06 -12.37
N VAL A 423 0.17 14.31 -12.04
CA VAL A 423 -0.80 15.31 -11.59
C VAL A 423 -1.78 15.69 -12.70
N ILE A 424 -1.28 15.92 -13.92
CA ILE A 424 -2.09 16.20 -15.11
C ILE A 424 -3.13 15.09 -15.32
N ARG A 425 -2.70 13.81 -15.33
CA ARG A 425 -3.64 12.69 -15.46
C ARG A 425 -4.59 12.57 -14.27
N ALA A 426 -4.14 12.90 -13.07
CA ALA A 426 -4.98 12.83 -11.87
C ALA A 426 -6.10 13.85 -11.88
N ALA A 427 -5.89 15.03 -12.47
CA ALA A 427 -6.85 16.13 -12.47
C ALA A 427 -7.64 16.29 -13.79
N LEU A 428 -7.19 15.68 -14.90
CA LEU A 428 -7.97 15.63 -16.13
C LEU A 428 -9.26 14.82 -15.98
N PRO A 429 -10.29 15.07 -16.82
CA PRO A 429 -11.45 14.19 -16.94
C PRO A 429 -11.03 12.73 -17.25
N PRO A 430 -11.72 11.71 -16.70
CA PRO A 430 -11.28 10.31 -16.82
C PRO A 430 -11.15 9.82 -18.27
N ASP A 431 -12.06 10.26 -19.13
CA ASP A 431 -12.08 9.98 -20.58
C ASP A 431 -10.89 10.60 -21.33
N ARG A 432 -10.24 11.62 -20.75
CA ARG A 432 -9.10 12.34 -21.35
C ARG A 432 -7.74 11.93 -20.77
N ILE A 433 -7.70 11.03 -19.78
CA ILE A 433 -6.45 10.56 -19.15
C ILE A 433 -5.48 9.95 -20.19
N ARG A 434 -6.03 9.21 -21.16
CA ARG A 434 -5.24 8.53 -22.21
C ARG A 434 -4.65 9.50 -23.23
N ASP A 435 -5.28 10.66 -23.40
CA ASP A 435 -4.91 11.65 -24.41
C ASP A 435 -3.80 12.58 -23.92
N ALA A 436 -3.38 12.47 -22.65
CA ALA A 436 -2.43 13.38 -22.02
C ALA A 436 -0.96 12.97 -22.26
N TYR A 437 -0.20 13.86 -22.89
CA TYR A 437 1.23 13.72 -23.14
C TYR A 437 1.99 14.92 -22.57
N VAL A 438 3.04 14.66 -21.79
CA VAL A 438 3.96 15.70 -21.32
C VAL A 438 5.08 15.88 -22.33
N VAL A 439 5.37 17.12 -22.69
CA VAL A 439 6.44 17.51 -23.61
C VAL A 439 7.46 18.37 -22.86
N VAL A 440 8.71 17.91 -22.82
CA VAL A 440 9.82 18.70 -22.31
C VAL A 440 10.55 19.36 -23.48
N PRO A 441 10.65 20.70 -23.52
CA PRO A 441 11.30 21.38 -24.63
C PRO A 441 12.80 21.09 -24.67
N PRO A 442 13.41 21.08 -25.87
CA PRO A 442 14.86 20.96 -26.00
C PRO A 442 15.55 22.12 -25.25
N PRO A 443 16.77 21.89 -24.73
CA PRO A 443 17.53 22.98 -24.09
C PRO A 443 17.79 24.11 -25.09
N ALA A 444 17.73 25.35 -24.61
CA ALA A 444 18.03 26.52 -25.43
C ALA A 444 19.49 26.47 -25.92
N ALA A 445 19.70 26.91 -27.17
CA ALA A 445 21.03 26.97 -27.77
C ALA A 445 21.98 27.80 -26.89
N GLY A 446 23.19 27.27 -26.67
CA GLY A 446 24.22 27.93 -25.84
C GLY A 446 24.04 27.79 -24.33
N ARG A 447 22.98 27.13 -23.83
CA ARG A 447 22.85 26.81 -22.40
C ARG A 447 23.34 25.38 -22.11
N PRO A 448 24.17 25.17 -21.06
CA PRO A 448 24.52 23.83 -20.61
C PRO A 448 23.26 23.03 -20.25
N ALA A 449 23.19 21.77 -20.70
CA ALA A 449 22.07 20.89 -20.41
C ALA A 449 22.58 19.51 -19.98
N THR A 450 21.94 18.91 -18.98
CA THR A 450 22.28 17.56 -18.54
C THR A 450 21.88 16.53 -19.60
N THR A 451 22.61 15.40 -19.65
CA THR A 451 22.27 14.25 -20.51
C THR A 451 20.83 13.78 -20.26
N GLU A 452 20.38 13.83 -19.00
CA GLU A 452 19.02 13.49 -18.59
C GLU A 452 17.98 14.40 -19.25
N ARG A 453 18.21 15.73 -19.27
CA ARG A 453 17.31 16.69 -19.91
C ARG A 453 17.22 16.47 -21.42
N ILE A 454 18.35 16.27 -22.09
CA ILE A 454 18.40 16.04 -23.54
C ILE A 454 17.64 14.76 -23.89
N ALA A 455 17.88 13.68 -23.14
CA ALA A 455 17.21 12.41 -23.37
C ALA A 455 15.70 12.49 -23.08
N LEU A 456 15.31 13.23 -22.03
CA LEU A 456 13.91 13.47 -21.69
C LEU A 456 13.18 14.21 -22.80
N ALA A 457 13.71 15.34 -23.26
CA ALA A 457 13.13 16.10 -24.38
C ALA A 457 12.97 15.21 -25.63
N ARG A 458 13.97 14.38 -25.95
CA ARG A 458 13.90 13.44 -27.08
C ARG A 458 12.78 12.42 -26.93
N VAL A 459 12.66 11.79 -25.77
CA VAL A 459 11.64 10.76 -25.52
C VAL A 459 10.24 11.37 -25.53
N THR A 460 10.03 12.49 -24.84
CA THR A 460 8.72 13.13 -24.77
C THR A 460 8.26 13.68 -26.12
N SER A 461 9.17 14.28 -26.90
CA SER A 461 8.83 14.75 -28.25
C SER A 461 8.54 13.62 -29.22
N ARG A 462 9.21 12.47 -29.06
CA ARG A 462 8.87 11.26 -29.83
C ARG A 462 7.48 10.75 -29.48
N ASP A 463 7.17 10.61 -28.20
CA ASP A 463 5.86 10.16 -27.73
C ASP A 463 4.72 11.06 -28.22
N ALA A 464 4.90 12.38 -28.11
CA ALA A 464 3.94 13.35 -28.63
C ALA A 464 3.79 13.25 -30.16
N GLY A 465 4.90 13.13 -30.89
CA GLY A 465 4.88 12.99 -32.34
C GLY A 465 4.22 11.69 -32.83
N ASP A 466 4.46 10.57 -32.13
CA ASP A 466 3.78 9.29 -32.38
C ASP A 466 2.27 9.41 -32.14
N ALA A 467 1.86 10.06 -31.04
CA ALA A 467 0.46 10.29 -30.71
C ALA A 467 -0.26 11.17 -31.75
N ILE A 468 0.37 12.27 -32.16
CA ILE A 468 -0.16 13.16 -33.22
C ILE A 468 -0.35 12.38 -34.53
N ARG A 469 0.65 11.60 -34.95
CA ARG A 469 0.57 10.79 -36.17
C ARG A 469 -0.54 9.74 -36.10
N ALA A 470 -0.70 9.10 -34.94
CA ALA A 470 -1.72 8.07 -34.74
C ALA A 470 -3.14 8.65 -34.71
N ALA A 471 -3.32 9.83 -34.11
CA ALA A 471 -4.63 10.47 -33.97
C ALA A 471 -5.16 11.08 -35.27
N GLY A 472 -4.27 11.51 -36.18
CA GLY A 472 -4.65 12.14 -37.45
C GLY A 472 -5.39 13.49 -37.30
N THR A 473 -5.44 14.04 -36.08
CA THR A 473 -6.05 15.32 -35.74
C THR A 473 -5.01 16.27 -35.15
N PRO A 474 -5.17 17.60 -35.32
CA PRO A 474 -4.29 18.57 -34.68
C PRO A 474 -4.29 18.39 -33.16
N PRO A 475 -3.12 18.42 -32.50
CA PRO A 475 -3.07 18.38 -31.04
C PRO A 475 -3.59 19.68 -30.43
N LEU A 476 -3.95 19.62 -29.15
CA LEU A 476 -4.18 20.80 -28.32
C LEU A 476 -3.00 20.98 -27.36
N SER A 477 -2.28 22.09 -27.49
CA SER A 477 -1.12 22.41 -26.66
C SER A 477 -1.51 23.26 -25.46
N PHE A 478 -1.00 22.90 -24.28
CA PHE A 478 -1.17 23.59 -23.01
C PHE A 478 0.18 23.96 -22.41
N LEU A 479 0.22 25.13 -21.78
CA LEU A 479 1.26 25.54 -20.87
C LEU A 479 0.60 25.95 -19.55
N LEU A 480 1.02 25.31 -18.46
CA LEU A 480 0.49 25.56 -17.12
C LEU A 480 1.62 26.12 -16.27
N VAL A 481 1.45 27.34 -15.75
CA VAL A 481 2.46 28.03 -14.93
C VAL A 481 3.01 27.17 -13.78
N PRO A 482 2.20 26.33 -13.08
CA PRO A 482 2.74 25.44 -12.04
C PRO A 482 3.79 24.43 -12.55
N PHE A 483 3.77 24.08 -13.83
CA PHE A 483 4.69 23.11 -14.45
C PHE A 483 5.69 23.72 -15.45
N ASP A 484 5.54 25.00 -15.77
CA ASP A 484 6.44 25.72 -16.67
C ASP A 484 7.13 26.86 -15.92
N ARG A 485 8.42 26.67 -15.61
CA ARG A 485 9.25 27.70 -14.99
C ARG A 485 9.92 28.61 -16.01
N ALA A 486 9.44 28.70 -17.26
CA ALA A 486 10.03 29.62 -18.24
C ALA A 486 9.80 31.09 -17.83
N ASP A 487 10.61 32.02 -18.37
CA ASP A 487 10.48 33.45 -18.02
C ASP A 487 9.21 34.08 -18.60
N ARG A 488 8.72 33.59 -19.76
CA ARG A 488 7.48 34.03 -20.40
C ARG A 488 6.86 32.90 -21.25
N PRO A 489 5.52 32.79 -21.31
CA PRO A 489 4.84 31.90 -22.24
C PRO A 489 5.07 32.33 -23.71
N PRO A 490 5.01 31.40 -24.68
CA PRO A 490 5.10 31.74 -26.10
C PRO A 490 4.00 32.71 -26.53
N LEU A 491 4.33 33.65 -27.44
CA LEU A 491 3.35 34.59 -28.01
C LEU A 491 2.22 33.91 -28.81
N SER A 492 2.38 32.63 -29.16
CA SER A 492 1.37 31.85 -29.88
C SER A 492 0.28 31.27 -28.98
N MET A 493 0.37 31.45 -27.66
CA MET A 493 -0.59 30.92 -26.69
C MET A 493 -1.39 32.04 -26.04
N ASP A 494 -2.69 31.82 -25.93
CA ASP A 494 -3.62 32.72 -25.24
C ASP A 494 -3.79 32.28 -23.79
N GLU A 495 -3.81 33.22 -22.86
CA GLU A 495 -4.20 32.96 -21.48
C GLU A 495 -5.72 32.79 -21.39
N VAL A 496 -6.16 31.61 -20.96
CA VAL A 496 -7.59 31.25 -20.93
C VAL A 496 -8.15 31.14 -19.50
N ALA A 497 -7.27 31.03 -18.52
CA ALA A 497 -7.53 31.15 -17.09
C ALA A 497 -6.21 31.54 -16.40
N ASP A 498 -6.27 31.95 -15.13
CA ASP A 498 -5.09 32.34 -14.35
C ASP A 498 -3.99 31.26 -14.41
N GLY A 499 -2.88 31.59 -15.08
CA GLY A 499 -1.74 30.69 -15.23
C GLY A 499 -1.96 29.48 -16.17
N VAL A 500 -3.00 29.51 -17.02
CA VAL A 500 -3.32 28.47 -18.00
C VAL A 500 -3.34 29.06 -19.40
N PHE A 501 -2.43 28.57 -20.23
CA PHE A 501 -2.23 29.02 -21.60
C PHE A 501 -2.55 27.90 -22.58
N VAL A 502 -3.24 28.23 -23.67
CA VAL A 502 -3.64 27.28 -24.71
C VAL A 502 -3.22 27.81 -26.07
N GLU A 503 -2.67 26.93 -26.90
CA GLU A 503 -2.43 27.24 -28.31
C GLU A 503 -3.72 27.11 -29.10
N THR A 504 -4.36 28.24 -29.37
CA THR A 504 -5.64 28.38 -30.10
C THR A 504 -5.45 28.60 -31.61
N GLY A 505 -4.20 28.66 -32.09
CA GLY A 505 -3.86 29.30 -33.37
C GLY A 505 -3.21 28.43 -34.46
N SER A 506 -4.02 27.75 -35.26
CA SER A 506 -3.82 27.68 -36.72
C SER A 506 -5.14 27.62 -37.54
N THR A 507 -6.28 27.40 -36.88
CA THR A 507 -7.59 27.21 -37.54
C THR A 507 -8.52 28.42 -37.51
N GLY A 508 -8.17 29.52 -36.84
CA GLY A 508 -8.95 30.78 -36.84
C GLY A 508 -10.26 30.75 -36.04
N THR A 509 -10.62 29.62 -35.42
CA THR A 509 -11.76 29.50 -34.50
C THR A 509 -11.29 29.58 -33.04
N THR A 510 -11.82 30.55 -32.30
CA THR A 510 -11.62 30.65 -30.85
C THR A 510 -12.14 29.38 -30.15
N LEU A 511 -11.26 28.63 -29.49
CA LEU A 511 -11.66 27.45 -28.72
C LEU A 511 -12.44 27.91 -27.48
N VAL A 512 -13.72 27.55 -27.40
CA VAL A 512 -14.58 27.86 -26.26
C VAL A 512 -14.54 26.66 -25.30
N PRO A 513 -14.41 26.88 -23.97
CA PRO A 513 -14.42 25.78 -23.02
C PRO A 513 -15.77 25.05 -23.07
N ALA A 514 -15.77 23.75 -22.75
CA ALA A 514 -17.02 23.02 -22.56
C ALA A 514 -17.88 23.74 -21.50
N THR A 515 -19.14 24.01 -21.84
CA THR A 515 -20.08 24.74 -20.97
C THR A 515 -20.60 23.85 -19.83
N SER A 516 -20.55 22.53 -19.99
CA SER A 516 -20.73 21.58 -18.90
C SER A 516 -19.47 21.58 -18.02
N ARG A 517 -19.67 21.61 -16.69
CA ARG A 517 -18.58 21.28 -15.76
C ARG A 517 -17.99 19.93 -16.17
N PRO A 518 -16.67 19.71 -15.98
CA PRO A 518 -16.11 18.37 -16.05
C PRO A 518 -16.99 17.42 -15.24
N VAL A 519 -17.37 16.28 -15.82
CA VAL A 519 -18.34 15.35 -15.22
C VAL A 519 -17.83 14.81 -13.86
N ASP A 520 -16.53 14.94 -13.61
CA ASP A 520 -15.85 14.51 -12.38
C ASP A 520 -14.55 15.32 -12.20
N PRO A 521 -14.54 16.48 -11.51
CA PRO A 521 -13.29 17.18 -11.19
C PRO A 521 -12.57 16.50 -10.01
N LEU A 522 -11.23 16.55 -9.99
CA LEU A 522 -10.46 16.10 -8.84
C LEU A 522 -10.54 17.14 -7.73
N GLU A 523 -11.34 16.89 -6.69
CA GLU A 523 -11.54 17.83 -5.60
C GLU A 523 -10.59 17.56 -4.40
N PRO A 524 -10.03 18.62 -3.78
CA PRO A 524 -9.31 18.49 -2.52
C PRO A 524 -10.23 17.97 -1.41
N SER A 525 -9.71 17.17 -0.49
CA SER A 525 -10.43 16.80 0.74
C SER A 525 -9.95 17.66 1.90
N SER A 526 -10.84 18.07 2.78
CA SER A 526 -10.45 18.68 4.06
C SER A 526 -9.79 17.65 4.99
N PRO A 527 -8.95 18.07 5.94
CA PRO A 527 -8.39 17.16 6.94
C PRO A 527 -9.45 16.43 7.77
N GLY A 528 -10.60 17.08 8.01
CA GLY A 528 -11.75 16.48 8.68
C GLY A 528 -12.40 15.35 7.88
N GLU A 529 -12.51 15.51 6.56
CA GLU A 529 -12.99 14.44 5.66
C GLU A 529 -12.03 13.27 5.59
N ILE A 530 -10.71 13.53 5.55
CA ILE A 530 -9.70 12.46 5.59
C ILE A 530 -9.76 11.70 6.92
N LEU A 531 -9.92 12.41 8.04
CA LEU A 531 -10.10 11.80 9.36
C LEU A 531 -11.35 10.90 9.39
N LEU A 532 -12.49 11.42 8.93
CA LEU A 532 -13.75 10.66 8.87
C LEU A 532 -13.62 9.45 7.94
N ALA A 533 -13.03 9.63 6.76
CA ALA A 533 -12.78 8.56 5.81
C ALA A 533 -11.87 7.47 6.39
N THR A 534 -10.86 7.84 7.16
CA THR A 534 -9.96 6.89 7.83
C THR A 534 -10.73 5.97 8.78
N PHE A 535 -11.62 6.53 9.60
CA PHE A 535 -12.47 5.74 10.49
C PHE A 535 -13.50 4.90 9.72
N ALA A 536 -14.16 5.48 8.71
CA ALA A 536 -15.18 4.80 7.91
C ALA A 536 -14.60 3.62 7.11
N VAL A 537 -13.44 3.83 6.47
CA VAL A 537 -12.70 2.78 5.74
C VAL A 537 -12.29 1.67 6.70
N LEU A 538 -11.68 2.00 7.85
CA LEU A 538 -11.30 0.98 8.83
C LEU A 538 -12.52 0.19 9.31
N ALA A 539 -13.62 0.87 9.63
CA ALA A 539 -14.85 0.23 10.10
C ALA A 539 -15.42 -0.72 9.04
N LEU A 540 -15.50 -0.29 7.78
CA LEU A 540 -16.00 -1.12 6.68
C LEU A 540 -15.09 -2.35 6.46
N LEU A 541 -13.77 -2.16 6.43
CA LEU A 541 -12.82 -3.27 6.29
C LEU A 541 -12.92 -4.24 7.47
N PHE A 542 -13.04 -3.72 8.69
CA PHE A 542 -13.20 -4.53 9.88
C PHE A 542 -14.49 -5.36 9.82
N VAL A 543 -15.64 -4.74 9.52
CA VAL A 543 -16.93 -5.43 9.43
C VAL A 543 -16.92 -6.47 8.33
N ALA A 544 -16.43 -6.12 7.13
CA ALA A 544 -16.35 -7.03 6.00
C ALA A 544 -15.42 -8.23 6.28
N GLY A 545 -14.34 -8.01 7.03
CA GLY A 545 -13.33 -9.03 7.27
C GLY A 545 -13.49 -9.87 8.55
N TYR A 546 -14.24 -9.39 9.55
CA TYR A 546 -14.34 -10.07 10.85
C TYR A 546 -14.92 -11.48 10.73
N GLY A 547 -15.96 -11.68 9.92
CA GLY A 547 -16.54 -12.99 9.64
C GLY A 547 -15.50 -13.97 9.08
N TRP A 548 -14.70 -13.52 8.10
CA TRP A 548 -13.62 -14.31 7.50
C TRP A 548 -12.49 -14.62 8.48
N ALA A 549 -12.01 -13.63 9.23
CA ALA A 549 -10.98 -13.82 10.24
C ALA A 549 -11.41 -14.86 11.28
N ALA A 550 -12.69 -14.85 11.67
CA ALA A 550 -13.24 -15.79 12.64
C ALA A 550 -13.23 -17.26 12.17
N THR A 551 -13.18 -17.52 10.86
CA THR A 551 -13.20 -18.90 10.34
C THR A 551 -11.93 -19.68 10.66
N PHE A 552 -10.80 -18.99 10.82
CA PHE A 552 -9.49 -19.60 11.08
C PHE A 552 -8.82 -19.11 12.37
N ALA A 553 -8.99 -17.84 12.76
CA ALA A 553 -8.41 -17.29 13.99
C ALA A 553 -9.31 -17.56 15.21
N ARG A 554 -8.86 -18.46 16.08
CA ARG A 554 -9.58 -18.83 17.32
C ARG A 554 -9.42 -17.79 18.43
N ASP A 555 -8.22 -17.24 18.58
CA ASP A 555 -7.90 -16.19 19.56
C ASP A 555 -8.60 -14.87 19.17
N PRO A 556 -9.37 -14.25 20.09
CA PRO A 556 -10.14 -13.05 19.78
C PRO A 556 -9.27 -11.86 19.38
N VAL A 557 -8.08 -11.71 19.97
CA VAL A 557 -7.16 -10.60 19.68
C VAL A 557 -6.60 -10.74 18.26
N THR A 558 -6.11 -11.93 17.90
CA THR A 558 -5.66 -12.26 16.54
C THR A 558 -6.77 -12.03 15.52
N ARG A 559 -7.99 -12.49 15.82
CA ARG A 559 -9.16 -12.30 14.94
C ARG A 559 -9.46 -10.83 14.69
N LEU A 560 -9.49 -10.02 15.73
CA LEU A 560 -9.75 -8.57 15.63
C LEU A 560 -8.63 -7.85 14.88
N ALA A 561 -7.37 -8.22 15.15
CA ALA A 561 -6.21 -7.64 14.48
C ALA A 561 -6.19 -7.95 12.97
N LEU A 562 -6.61 -9.16 12.57
CA LEU A 562 -6.63 -9.57 11.16
C LEU A 562 -7.91 -9.16 10.41
N ALA A 563 -8.98 -8.78 11.12
CA ALA A 563 -10.25 -8.40 10.50
C ALA A 563 -10.09 -7.36 9.37
N PRO A 564 -9.44 -6.19 9.54
CA PRO A 564 -9.31 -5.24 8.44
C PRO A 564 -8.52 -5.79 7.23
N LEU A 565 -7.54 -6.66 7.46
CA LEU A 565 -6.73 -7.28 6.40
C LEU A 565 -7.53 -8.33 5.62
N CYS A 566 -8.35 -9.13 6.31
CA CYS A 566 -9.29 -10.04 5.67
C CYS A 566 -10.37 -9.27 4.88
N GLY A 567 -10.85 -8.14 5.41
CA GLY A 567 -11.79 -7.26 4.73
C GLY A 567 -11.19 -6.73 3.45
N MET A 568 -9.98 -6.18 3.52
CA MET A 568 -9.22 -5.73 2.35
C MET A 568 -9.10 -6.81 1.30
N ALA A 569 -8.63 -8.01 1.68
CA ALA A 569 -8.42 -9.09 0.74
C ALA A 569 -9.70 -9.52 0.03
N THR A 570 -10.80 -9.64 0.78
CA THR A 570 -12.08 -10.06 0.21
C THR A 570 -12.71 -8.99 -0.66
N LEU A 571 -12.61 -7.69 -0.30
CA LEU A 571 -13.09 -6.61 -1.16
C LEU A 571 -12.27 -6.48 -2.45
N VAL A 572 -10.94 -6.65 -2.40
CA VAL A 572 -10.10 -6.66 -3.62
C VAL A 572 -10.50 -7.79 -4.55
N LEU A 573 -10.57 -9.02 -4.03
CA LEU A 573 -10.88 -10.20 -4.85
C LEU A 573 -12.31 -10.18 -5.37
N ALA A 574 -13.28 -9.80 -4.54
CA ALA A 574 -14.68 -9.68 -4.94
C ALA A 574 -14.88 -8.53 -5.93
N GLY A 575 -14.23 -7.39 -5.72
CA GLY A 575 -14.28 -6.25 -6.65
C GLY A 575 -13.76 -6.62 -8.03
N ILE A 576 -12.59 -7.26 -8.11
CA ILE A 576 -12.05 -7.77 -9.39
C ILE A 576 -13.01 -8.79 -10.02
N ALA A 577 -13.49 -9.76 -9.24
CA ALA A 577 -14.36 -10.81 -9.78
C ALA A 577 -15.70 -10.25 -10.30
N MET A 578 -16.38 -9.40 -9.53
CA MET A 578 -17.69 -8.86 -9.91
C MET A 578 -17.59 -7.87 -11.06
N GLU A 579 -16.52 -7.09 -11.15
CA GLU A 579 -16.29 -6.20 -12.29
C GLU A 579 -16.05 -7.00 -13.58
N ARG A 580 -15.31 -8.11 -13.51
CA ARG A 580 -15.19 -9.04 -14.63
C ARG A 580 -16.49 -9.76 -14.99
N LEU A 581 -17.47 -9.81 -14.08
CA LEU A 581 -18.83 -10.29 -14.33
C LEU A 581 -19.77 -9.18 -14.83
N GLY A 582 -19.25 -7.98 -15.13
CA GLY A 582 -20.01 -6.86 -15.69
C GLY A 582 -20.59 -5.91 -14.64
N MET A 583 -20.24 -6.05 -13.36
CA MET A 583 -20.69 -5.10 -12.34
C MET A 583 -19.83 -3.83 -12.36
N PRO A 584 -20.40 -2.64 -12.64
CA PRO A 584 -19.62 -1.40 -12.58
C PRO A 584 -19.20 -1.13 -11.13
N LEU A 585 -17.94 -0.75 -10.95
CA LEU A 585 -17.40 -0.32 -9.64
C LEU A 585 -17.52 1.20 -9.44
N THR A 586 -18.12 1.91 -10.38
CA THR A 586 -18.50 3.33 -10.26
C THR A 586 -19.91 3.48 -9.71
N GLY A 587 -20.19 4.64 -9.12
CA GLY A 587 -21.44 4.88 -8.39
C GLY A 587 -21.48 4.09 -7.07
N SER A 588 -22.69 3.88 -6.53
CA SER A 588 -22.87 3.27 -5.20
C SER A 588 -23.35 1.83 -5.21
N VAL A 589 -24.17 1.45 -6.19
CA VAL A 589 -24.85 0.15 -6.21
C VAL A 589 -23.85 -1.01 -6.31
N GLY A 590 -23.00 -1.02 -7.34
CA GLY A 590 -22.03 -2.09 -7.55
C GLY A 590 -21.05 -2.25 -6.37
N PRO A 591 -20.37 -1.18 -5.92
CA PRO A 591 -19.56 -1.19 -4.71
C PRO A 591 -20.27 -1.71 -3.46
N THR A 592 -21.52 -1.30 -3.23
CA THR A 592 -22.30 -1.77 -2.08
C THR A 592 -22.61 -3.27 -2.18
N VAL A 593 -22.95 -3.75 -3.37
CA VAL A 593 -23.18 -5.19 -3.63
C VAL A 593 -21.90 -5.99 -3.41
N VAL A 594 -20.74 -5.49 -3.87
CA VAL A 594 -19.43 -6.10 -3.61
C VAL A 594 -19.17 -6.18 -2.11
N SER A 595 -19.32 -5.07 -1.39
CA SER A 595 -19.09 -5.02 0.05
C SER A 595 -20.03 -5.93 0.85
N ALA A 596 -21.32 -5.93 0.53
CA ALA A 596 -22.32 -6.76 1.18
C ALA A 596 -22.09 -8.25 0.90
N SER A 597 -21.77 -8.63 -0.34
CA SER A 597 -21.50 -10.02 -0.74
C SER A 597 -20.22 -10.55 -0.11
N ALA A 598 -19.14 -9.76 -0.18
CA ALA A 598 -17.85 -10.11 0.41
C ALA A 598 -17.96 -10.22 1.93
N GLY A 599 -18.53 -9.22 2.61
CA GLY A 599 -18.68 -9.21 4.06
C GLY A 599 -19.66 -10.27 4.56
N GLY A 600 -20.88 -10.28 4.01
CA GLY A 600 -21.94 -11.22 4.36
C GLY A 600 -21.55 -12.68 4.14
N GLY A 601 -20.80 -12.96 3.07
CA GLY A 601 -20.24 -14.29 2.80
C GLY A 601 -19.38 -14.82 3.95
N GLY A 602 -18.57 -13.97 4.58
CA GLY A 602 -17.73 -14.36 5.71
C GLY A 602 -18.54 -14.77 6.95
N TYR A 603 -19.59 -14.01 7.27
CA TYR A 603 -20.50 -14.35 8.37
C TYR A 603 -21.32 -15.61 8.09
N LEU A 604 -21.79 -15.78 6.85
CA LEU A 604 -22.52 -16.98 6.44
C LEU A 604 -21.64 -18.23 6.54
N VAL A 605 -20.42 -18.19 6.01
CA VAL A 605 -19.46 -19.30 6.10
C VAL A 605 -19.18 -19.63 7.57
N ARG A 606 -18.92 -18.63 8.40
CA ARG A 606 -18.72 -18.82 9.84
C ARG A 606 -19.92 -19.54 10.48
N PHE A 607 -21.13 -19.05 10.25
CA PHE A 607 -22.35 -19.62 10.80
C PHE A 607 -22.54 -21.09 10.38
N LEU A 608 -22.29 -21.42 9.11
CA LEU A 608 -22.36 -22.80 8.61
C LEU A 608 -21.32 -23.71 9.26
N LEU A 609 -20.11 -23.19 9.51
CA LEU A 609 -19.06 -23.94 10.21
C LEU A 609 -19.37 -24.16 11.70
N GLU A 610 -19.99 -23.19 12.36
CA GLU A 610 -20.43 -23.31 13.77
C GLU A 610 -21.57 -24.34 13.90
N ARG A 611 -22.54 -24.34 12.98
CA ARG A 611 -23.62 -25.35 12.96
C ARG A 611 -23.11 -26.78 12.77
N ARG A 612 -22.14 -26.98 11.87
CA ARG A 612 -21.53 -28.31 11.63
C ARG A 612 -20.74 -28.84 12.82
N ALA A 613 -20.31 -27.99 13.75
CA ALA A 613 -19.57 -28.41 14.93
C ALA A 613 -20.45 -29.09 16.01
N GLY A 614 -21.78 -29.04 15.88
CA GLY A 614 -22.75 -29.63 16.80
C GLY A 614 -22.83 -28.94 18.16
N PRO A 615 -23.94 -29.08 18.91
CA PRO A 615 -23.98 -28.67 20.31
C PRO A 615 -22.96 -29.49 21.12
N LYS A 616 -22.13 -28.83 21.93
CA LYS A 616 -21.30 -29.53 22.91
C LYS A 616 -22.23 -30.37 23.81
N PRO A 617 -21.97 -31.67 24.03
CA PRO A 617 -22.74 -32.44 24.98
C PRO A 617 -22.71 -31.71 26.33
N SER A 618 -23.89 -31.38 26.85
CA SER A 618 -24.03 -30.93 28.22
C SER A 618 -23.47 -32.04 29.10
N ASN A 619 -22.47 -31.71 29.92
CA ASN A 619 -22.15 -32.53 31.09
C ASN A 619 -23.32 -32.40 32.06
N GLU A 620 -24.44 -33.06 31.75
CA GLU A 620 -25.44 -33.37 32.74
C GLU A 620 -24.82 -34.39 33.68
N VAL A 621 -24.43 -33.89 34.84
CA VAL A 621 -24.12 -34.71 36.01
C VAL A 621 -25.42 -35.44 36.35
N HIS A 622 -25.54 -36.70 35.92
CA HIS A 622 -26.47 -37.63 36.53
C HIS A 622 -25.99 -37.83 37.97
N GLY A 623 -26.64 -37.12 38.89
CA GLY A 623 -26.55 -37.43 40.31
C GLY A 623 -27.23 -38.77 40.53
N GLU A 624 -26.46 -39.78 40.93
CA GLU A 624 -27.02 -40.96 41.57
C GLU A 624 -27.63 -40.55 42.93
N PRO A 625 -28.89 -40.90 43.23
CA PRO A 625 -29.42 -40.80 44.57
C PRO A 625 -28.80 -41.91 45.43
N ARG A 626 -28.30 -41.52 46.60
CA ARG A 626 -27.87 -42.43 47.68
C ARG A 626 -29.06 -43.10 48.34
#